data_AF-A0A527ZTQ3-F1
#
_entry.id   AF-A0A527ZTQ3-F1
#
_cell.length_a   1.000
_cell.length_b   1.000
_cell.length_c   1.000
_cell.angle_alpha   90.00
_cell.angle_beta   90.00
_cell.angle_gamma   90.00
#
_symmetry.space_group_name_H-M   'P 1'
#
loop_
_entity.id
_entity.type
_entity.pdbx_description
1 polymer ?
#
loop_
_entity_poly.entity_id
_entity_poly.type
_entity_poly.pdbx_seq_one_letter_code
_entity_poly.pdbx_strand_id
1 'polypeptide(L)' 'MLDKAPAKKLSDLLDQFSAALAVGDIDGAVGCFQEDCYWRDLVTFTWNIKTMEGRDQVRDMLM' A
#
# COMPACT_ATOMS: atom_id res chain seq x y z
N MET A 1 28.18 -1.70 6.97
CA MET A 1 26.99 -2.53 7.31
C MET A 1 25.75 -1.69 7.67
N LEU A 2 25.76 -0.35 7.50
CA LEU A 2 24.57 0.49 7.73
C LEU A 2 23.56 0.46 6.56
N ASP A 3 24.03 0.25 5.32
CA ASP A 3 23.20 0.39 4.11
C ASP A 3 22.17 -0.74 3.93
N LYS A 4 22.32 -1.87 4.63
CA LYS A 4 21.40 -3.01 4.53
C LYS A 4 20.16 -2.88 5.42
N ALA A 5 20.22 -2.10 6.50
CA ALA A 5 19.11 -1.99 7.44
C ALA A 5 17.88 -1.27 6.84
N PRO A 6 18.01 -0.19 6.05
CA PRO A 6 16.89 0.42 5.35
C PRO A 6 16.27 -0.51 4.31
N ALA A 7 17.11 -1.21 3.54
CA ALA A 7 16.66 -2.16 2.52
C ALA A 7 15.86 -3.32 3.14
N LYS A 8 16.35 -3.89 4.25
CA LYS A 8 15.64 -4.95 4.96
C LYS A 8 14.29 -4.48 5.49
N LYS A 9 14.22 -3.29 6.11
CA LYS A 9 12.96 -2.72 6.61
C LYS A 9 11.94 -2.52 5.49
N LEU A 10 12.40 -2.08 4.31
CA LEU A 10 11.53 -1.93 3.15
C LEU A 10 11.01 -3.29 2.66
N SER A 11 11.88 -4.29 2.54
CA SER A 11 11.47 -5.66 2.15
C SER A 11 10.45 -6.24 3.13
N ASP A 12 10.72 -6.15 4.44
CA ASP A 12 9.80 -6.65 5.48
C ASP A 12 8.42 -5.96 5.37
N LEU A 13 8.37 -4.65 5.08
CA LEU A 13 7.12 -3.91 4.87
C LEU A 13 6.38 -4.37 3.59
N LEU A 14 7.10 -4.55 2.48
CA LEU A 14 6.51 -5.00 1.22
C LEU A 14 5.97 -6.43 1.30
N ASP A 15 6.66 -7.30 2.03
CA ASP A 15 6.24 -8.69 2.27
C ASP A 15 4.96 -8.72 3.10
N GLN A 16 4.89 -7.93 4.17
CA GLN A 16 3.69 -7.80 5.00
C GLN A 16 2.49 -7.29 4.18
N PHE A 17 2.70 -6.21 3.42
CA PHE A 17 1.65 -5.62 2.58
C PHE A 17 1.14 -6.61 1.53
N SER A 18 2.05 -7.33 0.86
CA SER A 18 1.69 -8.33 -0.15
C SER A 18 0.94 -9.51 0.45
N ALA A 19 1.35 -9.98 1.64
CA ALA A 19 0.68 -11.08 2.34
C ALA A 19 -0.75 -10.71 2.74
N ALA A 20 -0.96 -9.49 3.26
CA ALA A 20 -2.29 -9.01 3.65
C ALA A 20 -3.23 -8.94 2.43
N LEU A 21 -2.77 -8.36 1.32
CA LEU A 21 -3.54 -8.32 0.06
C LEU A 21 -3.90 -9.72 -0.46
N ALA A 22 -2.96 -10.67 -0.41
CA ALA A 22 -3.16 -12.01 -0.95
C ALA A 22 -4.27 -12.80 -0.26
N VAL A 23 -4.53 -12.53 1.02
CA VAL A 23 -5.59 -13.20 1.81
C VAL A 23 -6.83 -12.34 2.03
N GLY A 24 -6.87 -11.14 1.45
CA GLY A 24 -7.99 -10.19 1.62
C GLY A 24 -8.04 -9.54 3.01
N ASP A 25 -6.92 -9.46 3.73
CA ASP A 25 -6.80 -8.73 4.99
C ASP A 25 -6.68 -7.22 4.71
N ILE A 26 -7.83 -6.56 4.55
CA ILE A 26 -7.92 -5.13 4.25
C ILE A 26 -7.35 -4.30 5.39
N ASP A 27 -7.62 -4.67 6.65
CA ASP A 27 -7.11 -3.96 7.83
C ASP A 27 -5.59 -4.01 7.90
N GLY A 28 -5.01 -5.19 7.67
CA GLY A 28 -3.57 -5.37 7.60
C GLY A 28 -2.92 -4.56 6.48
N ALA A 29 -3.53 -4.56 5.28
CA ALA A 29 -3.01 -3.81 4.13
C ALA A 29 -3.08 -2.28 4.36
N VAL A 30 -4.20 -1.77 4.86
CA VAL A 30 -4.40 -0.35 5.19
C VAL A 30 -3.46 0.10 6.31
N GLY A 31 -3.16 -0.78 7.27
CA GLY A 31 -2.22 -0.54 8.36
C GLY A 31 -0.78 -0.27 7.90
N CYS A 32 -0.40 -0.66 6.68
CA CYS A 32 0.91 -0.37 6.10
C CYS A 32 1.07 1.09 5.63
N PHE A 33 -0.02 1.84 5.52
CA PHE A 33 0.01 3.25 5.11
C PHE A 33 0.09 4.18 6.33
N GLN A 34 0.60 5.41 6.15
CA GLN A 34 0.40 6.49 7.12
C GLN A 34 -1.07 6.95 7.12
N GLU A 35 -1.48 7.68 8.15
CA GLU A 35 -2.84 8.26 8.23
C GLU A 35 -3.07 9.22 7.05
N ASP A 36 -2.17 10.18 6.88
CA ASP A 36 -2.11 11.07 5.72
C ASP A 36 -1.33 10.41 4.58
N CYS A 37 -2.02 9.60 3.77
CA CYS A 37 -1.43 8.89 2.63
C CYS A 37 -2.15 9.17 1.31
N TYR A 38 -1.48 8.85 0.20
CA TYR A 38 -2.05 8.93 -1.14
C TYR A 38 -1.75 7.62 -1.88
N TRP A 39 -2.79 6.92 -2.34
CA TRP A 39 -2.66 5.84 -3.31
C TRP A 39 -3.12 6.35 -4.67
N ARG A 40 -2.27 6.23 -5.69
CA ARG A 40 -2.62 6.59 -7.06
C ARG A 40 -2.68 5.34 -7.92
N ASP A 41 -3.88 4.95 -8.30
CA ASP A 41 -4.12 3.86 -9.23
C ASP A 41 -4.12 4.41 -10.66
N LEU A 42 -3.27 3.85 -11.52
CA LEU A 42 -3.08 4.30 -12.91
C LEU A 42 -3.39 3.16 -13.87
N VAL A 43 -4.41 3.35 -14.70
CA VAL A 43 -4.72 2.44 -15.81
C VAL A 43 -3.86 2.83 -17.02
N THR A 44 -2.84 2.04 -17.32
CA THR A 44 -1.81 2.36 -18.35
C THR A 44 -2.37 2.51 -19.77
N PHE A 45 -3.48 1.86 -20.09
CA PHE A 45 -4.09 1.94 -21.43
C PHE A 45 -4.89 3.21 -21.67
N THR A 46 -5.51 3.75 -20.62
CA THR A 46 -6.41 4.91 -20.72
C THR A 46 -5.82 6.16 -20.10
N TRP A 47 -4.69 6.03 -19.40
CA TRP A 47 -4.09 7.07 -18.57
C TRP A 47 -5.03 7.63 -17.51
N ASN A 48 -6.07 6.87 -17.13
CA ASN A 48 -6.95 7.24 -16.05
C ASN A 48 -6.22 7.05 -14.72
N ILE A 49 -6.22 8.11 -13.90
CA ILE A 49 -5.62 8.10 -12.58
C ILE A 49 -6.70 8.34 -11.53
N LYS A 50 -6.92 7.35 -10.66
CA LYS A 50 -7.75 7.50 -9.46
C LYS A 50 -6.84 7.73 -8.27
N THR A 51 -7.13 8.77 -7.50
CA THR A 51 -6.39 9.08 -6.27
C THR A 51 -7.29 8.76 -5.08
N MET A 52 -6.75 7.98 -4.14
CA MET A 52 -7.33 7.74 -2.83
C MET A 52 -6.52 8.52 -1.81
N GLU A 53 -7.19 9.41 -1.10
CA GLU A 53 -6.63 10.31 -0.09
C GLU A 53 -7.00 9.79 1.30
N GLY A 54 -5.99 9.38 2.06
CA GLY A 54 -6.15 8.82 3.39
C GLY A 54 -6.52 7.32 3.42
N ARG A 55 -6.36 6.73 4.60
CA ARG A 55 -6.62 5.30 4.84
C ARG A 55 -8.06 4.88 4.55
N ASP A 56 -9.02 5.76 4.79
CA ASP A 56 -10.44 5.46 4.56
C ASP A 56 -10.73 5.23 3.07
N GLN A 57 -10.23 6.09 2.19
CA GLN A 57 -10.40 5.91 0.74
C GLN A 57 -9.62 4.71 0.20
N VAL A 58 -8.47 4.38 0.81
CA VAL A 58 -7.72 3.16 0.47
C VAL A 58 -8.50 1.91 0.88
N ARG A 59 -9.10 1.91 2.08
CA ARG A 59 -9.97 0.82 2.56
C ARG A 59 -11.16 0.62 1.62
N ASP A 60 -11.88 1.70 1.30
CA ASP A 60 -13.07 1.65 0.43
C ASP A 60 -12.75 1.13 -0.98
N MET A 61 -11.50 1.31 -1.44
CA MET A 61 -11.04 0.76 -2.73
C MET A 61 -10.74 -0.75 -2.65
N LEU A 62 -10.31 -1.25 -1.48
CA LEU A 62 -9.93 -2.65 -1.26
C LEU A 62 -11.11 -3.56 -0.83
N MET A 63 -12.24 -2.98 -0.42
CA MET A 63 -13.49 -3.68 -0.11
C MET A 63 -14.21 -4.18 -1.36
#